data_AF-A0A846H4Q8-F1
#
_entry.id   AF-A0A846H4Q8-F1
#
_cell.length_a   1.000
_cell.length_b   1.000
_cell.length_c   1.000
_cell.angle_alpha   90.00
_cell.angle_beta   90.00
_cell.angle_gamma   90.00
#
_symmetry.space_group_name_H-M   'P 1'
#
loop_
_entity.id
_entity.type
_entity.pdbx_description
1 polymer ?
#
loop_
_entity_poly.entity_id
_entity_poly.type
_entity_poly.pdbx_seq_one_letter_code
_entity_poly.pdbx_strand_id
1 'polypeptide(L)'
;MRKEPIKSHEDLEVYQMAFDAAMKIFELSKKFPVEERYSLTDQIRRSSRSVCANLAEAWRKRRYEAAFIAKLNDSEAEAAETQTWLKFAVKCNYLDVETARELYATYNRVLGILVTMINNPSPWLLKR
;
A
#
# COMPACT_ATOMS: atom_id res chain seq x y z
N MET A 1 7.72 4.34 -26.19
CA MET A 1 6.27 4.57 -25.96
C MET A 1 6.12 5.74 -25.01
N ARG A 2 5.33 6.77 -25.35
CA ARG A 2 4.94 7.80 -24.37
C ARG A 2 4.04 7.13 -23.34
N LYS A 3 4.36 7.24 -22.04
CA LYS A 3 3.42 6.84 -20.97
C LYS A 3 2.14 7.65 -21.16
N GLU A 4 0.99 6.99 -21.13
CA GLU A 4 -0.30 7.68 -21.21
C GLU A 4 -0.45 8.67 -20.05
N PRO A 5 -1.16 9.79 -20.24
CA PRO A 5 -1.39 10.74 -19.15
C PRO A 5 -2.20 10.08 -18.03
N ILE A 6 -1.74 10.24 -16.79
CA ILE A 6 -2.39 9.74 -15.58
C ILE A 6 -3.69 10.54 -15.37
N LYS A 7 -4.86 9.88 -15.44
CA LYS A 7 -6.18 10.49 -15.31
C LYS A 7 -6.82 10.19 -13.96
N SER A 8 -6.56 9.01 -13.41
CA SER A 8 -7.08 8.53 -12.14
C SER A 8 -5.95 8.07 -11.20
N HIS A 9 -6.30 7.75 -9.95
CA HIS A 9 -5.37 7.14 -9.02
C HIS A 9 -5.03 5.70 -9.40
N GLU A 10 -5.90 5.03 -10.16
CA GLU A 10 -5.69 3.65 -10.65
C GLU A 10 -4.61 3.60 -11.74
N ASP A 11 -4.32 4.73 -12.38
CA ASP A 11 -3.23 4.88 -13.34
C ASP A 11 -1.86 5.04 -12.65
N LEU A 12 -1.82 5.20 -11.31
CA LEU A 12 -0.58 5.28 -10.56
C LEU A 12 0.05 3.89 -10.44
N GLU A 13 1.31 3.77 -10.88
CA GLU A 13 2.09 2.54 -10.74
C GLU A 13 2.13 2.04 -9.28
N VAL A 14 2.31 2.96 -8.32
CA VAL A 14 2.29 2.62 -6.88
C VAL A 14 0.93 2.08 -6.42
N TYR A 15 -0.17 2.54 -7.00
CA TYR A 15 -1.50 2.03 -6.68
C TYR A 15 -1.68 0.61 -7.21
N GLN A 16 -1.32 0.36 -8.48
CA GLN A 16 -1.42 -0.97 -9.09
C GLN A 16 -0.59 -2.00 -8.31
N MET A 17 0.65 -1.65 -7.97
CA MET A 17 1.52 -2.50 -7.15
C MET A 17 0.92 -2.80 -5.77
N ALA A 18 0.41 -1.77 -5.08
CA ALA A 18 -0.20 -1.95 -3.77
C ALA A 18 -1.48 -2.79 -3.83
N PHE A 19 -2.29 -2.60 -4.88
CA PHE A 19 -3.53 -3.34 -5.08
C PHE A 19 -3.29 -4.83 -5.33
N ASP A 20 -2.36 -5.15 -6.25
CA ASP A 20 -1.97 -6.53 -6.54
C ASP A 20 -1.39 -7.22 -5.31
N ALA A 21 -0.55 -6.52 -4.54
CA ALA A 21 0.00 -7.02 -3.29
C ALA A 21 -1.10 -7.28 -2.23
N ALA A 22 -2.05 -6.35 -2.07
CA ALA A 22 -3.16 -6.49 -1.14
C ALA A 22 -4.08 -7.67 -1.51
N MET A 23 -4.32 -7.90 -2.81
CA MET A 23 -5.08 -9.05 -3.28
C MET A 23 -4.35 -10.36 -3.06
N LYS A 24 -3.03 -10.41 -3.31
CA LYS A 24 -2.19 -11.58 -3.00
C LYS A 24 -2.23 -11.89 -1.49
N ILE A 25 -2.11 -10.87 -0.63
CA ILE A 25 -2.26 -11.00 0.84
C ILE A 25 -3.65 -11.55 1.21
N PHE A 26 -4.71 -11.03 0.60
CA PHE A 26 -6.07 -11.51 0.87
C PHE A 26 -6.23 -13.00 0.56
N GLU A 27 -5.75 -13.45 -0.60
CA GLU A 27 -5.83 -14.86 -1.00
C GLU A 27 -4.99 -15.76 -0.09
N LEU A 28 -3.76 -15.37 0.24
CA LEU A 28 -2.87 -16.14 1.12
C LEU A 28 -3.45 -16.27 2.53
N SER A 29 -3.99 -15.18 3.08
CA SER A 29 -4.56 -15.15 4.42
C SER A 29 -5.85 -15.97 4.58
N LYS A 30 -6.45 -16.49 3.50
CA LYS A 30 -7.55 -17.47 3.60
C LYS A 30 -7.10 -18.80 4.22
N LYS A 31 -5.79 -19.07 4.23
CA LYS A 31 -5.19 -20.28 4.81
C LYS A 31 -4.77 -20.11 6.28
N PHE A 32 -4.88 -18.90 6.84
CA PHE A 32 -4.51 -18.66 8.22
C PHE A 32 -5.49 -19.35 9.18
N PRO A 33 -5.07 -19.66 10.43
CA PRO A 33 -5.96 -20.26 11.42
C PRO A 33 -7.21 -19.41 11.65
N VAL A 34 -8.34 -20.07 11.93
CA VAL A 34 -9.64 -19.39 12.11
C VAL A 34 -9.63 -18.47 13.35
N GLU A 35 -8.81 -18.81 14.34
CA GLU A 35 -8.59 -18.05 15.57
C GLU A 35 -7.97 -16.68 15.28
N GLU A 36 -7.22 -16.54 14.18
CA GLU A 36 -6.58 -15.30 13.75
C GLU A 36 -7.51 -14.39 12.95
N ARG A 37 -8.77 -14.81 12.71
CA ARG A 37 -9.72 -14.08 11.86
C ARG A 37 -9.88 -12.62 12.27
N TYR A 38 -9.96 -12.34 13.57
CA TYR A 38 -10.11 -10.99 14.13
C TYR A 38 -8.81 -10.43 14.72
N SER A 39 -7.69 -11.10 14.46
CA SER A 39 -6.35 -10.73 14.91
C SER A 39 -5.49 -10.51 13.67
N LEU A 40 -4.49 -11.36 13.40
CA LEU A 40 -3.51 -11.15 12.34
C LEU A 40 -4.17 -11.06 10.96
N THR A 41 -5.18 -11.89 10.69
CA THR A 41 -5.89 -11.92 9.40
C THR A 41 -6.58 -10.60 9.11
N ASP A 42 -7.26 -10.01 10.10
CA ASP A 42 -7.94 -8.73 9.93
C ASP A 42 -6.91 -7.61 9.75
N GLN A 43 -5.90 -7.56 10.62
CA GLN A 43 -4.91 -6.49 10.61
C GLN A 43 -4.11 -6.42 9.30
N ILE A 44 -3.62 -7.56 8.78
CA ILE A 44 -2.87 -7.57 7.52
C ILE A 44 -3.74 -7.21 6.31
N ARG A 45 -5.03 -7.57 6.33
CA ARG A 45 -5.97 -7.24 5.25
C ARG A 45 -6.36 -5.77 5.28
N ARG A 46 -6.58 -5.19 6.46
CA ARG A 46 -6.95 -3.77 6.59
C ARG A 46 -5.79 -2.88 6.21
N SER A 47 -4.62 -3.09 6.79
CA SER A 47 -3.43 -2.27 6.49
C SER A 47 -3.07 -2.31 5.01
N SER A 48 -3.01 -3.50 4.40
CA SER A 48 -2.68 -3.65 2.97
C SER A 48 -3.66 -2.91 2.03
N ARG A 49 -4.97 -2.95 2.33
CA ARG A 49 -6.01 -2.24 1.55
C ARG A 49 -6.04 -0.75 1.83
N SER A 50 -5.70 -0.34 3.06
CA SER A 50 -5.67 1.06 3.48
C SER A 50 -4.63 1.86 2.69
N VAL A 51 -3.52 1.23 2.26
CA VAL A 51 -2.56 1.85 1.33
C VAL A 51 -3.25 2.36 0.06
N CYS A 52 -4.08 1.53 -0.56
CA CYS A 52 -4.82 1.88 -1.78
C CYS A 52 -5.89 2.95 -1.50
N ALA A 53 -6.61 2.83 -0.39
CA ALA A 53 -7.64 3.80 0.01
C ALA A 53 -7.03 5.19 0.23
N ASN A 54 -5.92 5.27 0.96
CA ASN A 54 -5.21 6.52 1.21
C ASN A 54 -4.61 7.12 -0.06
N LEU A 55 -4.09 6.30 -1.00
CA LEU A 55 -3.67 6.77 -2.33
C LEU A 55 -4.82 7.39 -3.13
N ALA A 56 -5.99 6.74 -3.13
CA ALA A 56 -7.18 7.25 -3.79
C ALA A 56 -7.64 8.59 -3.17
N GLU A 57 -7.64 8.69 -1.84
CA GLU A 57 -7.92 9.94 -1.13
C GLU A 57 -6.90 11.04 -1.42
N ALA A 58 -5.61 10.72 -1.38
CA ALA A 58 -4.53 11.65 -1.74
C ALA A 58 -4.80 12.22 -3.14
N TRP A 59 -5.08 11.35 -4.12
CA TRP A 59 -5.37 11.78 -5.49
C TRP A 59 -6.54 12.77 -5.59
N ARG A 60 -7.55 12.66 -4.72
CA ARG A 60 -8.68 13.61 -4.66
C ARG A 60 -8.34 14.91 -3.92
N LYS A 61 -7.31 14.94 -3.08
CA LYS A 61 -6.86 16.10 -2.30
C LYS A 61 -5.75 16.94 -2.97
N ARG A 62 -5.43 16.68 -4.25
CA ARG A 62 -4.39 17.39 -5.06
C ARG A 62 -4.58 18.90 -5.25
N ARG A 63 -5.69 19.49 -4.79
CA ARG A 63 -5.91 20.95 -4.80
C ARG A 63 -5.19 21.67 -3.65
N TYR A 64 -4.79 20.95 -2.61
CA TYR A 64 -4.11 21.49 -1.44
C TYR A 64 -2.95 20.58 -1.05
N GLU A 65 -1.74 21.10 -1.20
CA GLU A 65 -0.49 20.35 -1.05
C GLU A 65 -0.38 19.63 0.31
N ALA A 66 -0.63 20.35 1.41
CA ALA A 66 -0.53 19.75 2.74
C ALA A 66 -1.55 18.61 2.96
N ALA A 67 -2.75 18.67 2.38
CA ALA A 67 -3.72 17.57 2.48
C ALA A 67 -3.38 16.38 1.56
N PHE A 68 -2.75 16.65 0.41
CA PHE A 68 -2.20 15.61 -0.46
C PHE A 68 -1.09 14.86 0.27
N ILE A 69 -0.10 15.57 0.80
CA ILE A 69 1.03 15.01 1.55
C ILE A 69 0.55 14.24 2.78
N ALA A 70 -0.36 14.80 3.57
CA ALA A 70 -0.87 14.13 4.76
C ALA A 70 -1.45 12.74 4.44
N LYS A 71 -2.20 12.62 3.33
CA LYS A 71 -2.76 11.32 2.91
C LYS A 71 -1.72 10.37 2.33
N LEU A 72 -0.64 10.89 1.73
CA LEU A 72 0.49 10.04 1.35
C LEU A 72 1.23 9.51 2.58
N ASN A 73 1.39 10.31 3.64
CA ASN A 73 1.96 9.84 4.91
C ASN A 73 1.09 8.75 5.55
N ASP A 74 -0.24 8.90 5.52
CA ASP A 74 -1.16 7.84 5.98
C ASP A 74 -0.94 6.54 5.17
N SER A 75 -0.81 6.67 3.84
CA SER A 75 -0.51 5.52 2.96
C SER A 75 0.84 4.87 3.25
N GLU A 76 1.86 5.68 3.55
CA GLU A 76 3.21 5.22 3.91
C GLU A 76 3.19 4.44 5.24
N ALA A 77 2.49 4.96 6.24
CA ALA A 77 2.34 4.30 7.53
C ALA A 77 1.66 2.92 7.39
N GLU A 78 0.60 2.84 6.58
CA GLU A 78 -0.14 1.59 6.32
C GLU A 78 0.71 0.55 5.55
N ALA A 79 1.59 1.02 4.64
CA ALA A 79 2.53 0.16 3.94
C ALA A 79 3.58 -0.43 4.90
N ALA A 80 4.12 0.38 5.82
CA ALA A 80 5.04 -0.08 6.87
C ALA A 80 4.36 -1.00 7.89
N GLU A 81 3.09 -0.73 8.23
CA GLU A 81 2.28 -1.61 9.07
C GLU A 81 2.08 -2.97 8.39
N THR A 82 1.74 -2.98 7.10
CA THR A 82 1.59 -4.23 6.32
C THR A 82 2.87 -5.07 6.35
N GLN A 83 4.03 -4.42 6.21
CA GLN A 83 5.33 -5.08 6.34
C GLN A 83 5.56 -5.71 7.72
N THR A 84 5.09 -5.06 8.77
CA THR A 84 5.14 -5.59 10.14
C THR A 84 4.27 -6.84 10.26
N TRP A 85 3.05 -6.82 9.75
CA TRP A 85 2.17 -7.99 9.76
C TRP A 85 2.66 -9.15 8.90
N LEU A 86 3.34 -8.89 7.79
CA LEU A 86 4.03 -9.93 7.01
C LEU A 86 5.10 -10.65 7.86
N LYS A 87 5.87 -9.92 8.66
CA LYS A 87 6.87 -10.52 9.56
C LYS A 87 6.21 -11.39 10.63
N PHE A 88 5.12 -10.93 11.22
CA PHE A 88 4.34 -11.75 12.16
C PHE A 88 3.81 -13.02 11.51
N ALA A 89 3.23 -12.92 10.31
CA ALA A 89 2.69 -14.07 9.59
C ALA A 89 3.76 -15.15 9.34
N VAL A 90 4.99 -14.74 9.01
CA VAL A 90 6.13 -15.67 8.88
C VAL A 90 6.51 -16.28 10.23
N LYS A 91 6.62 -15.47 11.29
CA LYS A 91 7.03 -15.97 12.62
C LYS A 91 6.01 -16.93 13.24
N CYS A 92 4.74 -16.76 12.93
CA CYS A 92 3.69 -17.69 13.33
C CYS A 92 3.56 -18.90 12.37
N ASN A 93 4.41 -19.00 11.34
CA ASN A 93 4.36 -20.04 10.30
C ASN A 93 3.05 -20.07 9.49
N TYR A 94 2.37 -18.93 9.37
CA TYR A 94 1.14 -18.80 8.56
C TYR A 94 1.44 -18.46 7.10
N LEU A 95 2.63 -17.90 6.83
CA LEU A 95 3.09 -17.53 5.50
C LEU A 95 4.53 -18.02 5.28
N ASP A 96 4.81 -18.55 4.10
CA ASP A 96 6.16 -18.99 3.74
C ASP A 96 7.12 -17.80 3.55
N VAL A 97 8.39 -18.03 3.88
CA VAL A 97 9.42 -16.99 3.91
C VAL A 97 9.65 -16.34 2.55
N GLU A 98 9.57 -17.12 1.47
CA GLU A 98 9.85 -16.61 0.12
C GLU A 98 8.74 -15.69 -0.37
N THR A 99 7.47 -16.13 -0.26
CA THR A 99 6.31 -15.31 -0.59
C THR A 99 6.24 -14.06 0.27
N ALA A 100 6.55 -14.17 1.56
CA ALA A 100 6.63 -13.00 2.44
C ALA A 100 7.73 -12.03 2.02
N ARG A 101 8.90 -12.53 1.60
CA ARG A 101 10.02 -11.70 1.10
C ARG A 101 9.62 -10.96 -0.18
N GLU A 102 8.95 -11.62 -1.11
CA GLU A 102 8.42 -10.97 -2.32
C GLU A 102 7.44 -9.84 -1.99
N LEU A 103 6.46 -10.11 -1.13
CA LEU A 103 5.49 -9.10 -0.70
C LEU A 103 6.16 -7.94 0.04
N TYR A 104 7.11 -8.24 0.92
CA TYR A 104 7.87 -7.24 1.65
C TYR A 104 8.69 -6.36 0.71
N ALA A 105 9.32 -6.95 -0.31
CA ALA A 105 10.06 -6.23 -1.34
C ALA A 105 9.14 -5.33 -2.19
N THR A 106 7.92 -5.79 -2.51
CA THR A 106 6.91 -4.94 -3.15
C THR A 106 6.53 -3.76 -2.28
N TYR A 107 6.27 -3.96 -0.98
CA TYR A 107 5.98 -2.86 -0.07
C TYR A 107 7.18 -1.91 0.15
N ASN A 108 8.43 -2.39 0.09
CA ASN A 108 9.61 -1.54 0.08
C ASN A 108 9.62 -0.59 -1.14
N ARG A 109 9.23 -1.10 -2.31
CA ARG A 109 9.11 -0.27 -3.52
C ARG A 109 7.97 0.73 -3.40
N VAL A 110 6.82 0.30 -2.87
CA VAL A 110 5.67 1.19 -2.59
C VAL A 110 6.09 2.34 -1.68
N LEU A 111 6.76 2.04 -0.56
CA LEU A 111 7.30 3.04 0.37
C LEU A 111 8.25 4.02 -0.34
N GLY A 112 9.20 3.51 -1.13
CA GLY A 112 10.12 4.36 -1.89
C GLY A 112 9.43 5.32 -2.85
N ILE A 113 8.37 4.88 -3.53
CA ILE A 113 7.57 5.74 -4.41
C ILE A 113 6.78 6.77 -3.59
N LEU A 114 6.13 6.36 -2.50
CA LEU A 114 5.38 7.26 -1.61
C LEU A 114 6.29 8.37 -1.06
N VAL A 115 7.46 8.02 -0.53
CA VAL A 115 8.47 9.00 -0.03
C VAL A 115 8.91 9.95 -1.14
N THR A 116 9.13 9.43 -2.36
CA THR A 116 9.48 10.28 -3.51
C THR A 116 8.35 11.25 -3.84
N MET A 117 7.10 10.80 -3.76
CA MET A 117 5.91 11.63 -3.99
C MET A 117 5.73 12.70 -2.90
N ILE A 118 5.96 12.34 -1.65
CA ILE A 118 5.90 13.24 -0.49
C ILE A 118 6.95 14.34 -0.60
N ASN A 119 8.18 14.00 -0.98
CA ASN A 119 9.28 14.95 -1.06
C ASN A 119 9.22 15.87 -2.29
N ASN A 120 8.48 15.51 -3.33
CA ASN A 120 8.44 16.27 -4.59
C ASN A 120 7.02 16.50 -5.11
N PRO A 121 6.03 16.96 -4.32
CA PRO A 121 4.60 16.81 -4.60
C PRO A 121 4.09 17.52 -5.88
N SER A 122 4.83 18.52 -6.37
CA SER A 122 4.42 19.43 -7.43
C SER A 122 3.91 18.78 -8.73
N PRO A 123 4.47 17.67 -9.25
CA PRO A 123 4.00 17.00 -10.47
C PRO A 123 2.58 16.43 -10.35
N TRP A 124 2.09 16.15 -9.15
CA TRP A 124 0.76 15.57 -8.94
C TRP A 124 -0.30 16.63 -8.61
N LEU A 125 0.09 17.81 -8.15
CA LEU A 125 -0.88 18.84 -7.73
C LEU A 125 -1.63 19.43 -8.93
N LEU A 126 -2.90 19.78 -8.70
CA LEU A 126 -3.67 20.55 -9.67
C LEU A 126 -3.25 22.01 -9.56
N LYS A 127 -2.72 22.56 -10.65
CA LYS A 127 -2.48 24.00 -10.74
C LYS A 127 -3.82 24.72 -10.61
N ARG A 128 -3.85 25.77 -9.80
CA ARG A 128 -4.98 26.71 -9.73
C ARG A 128 -5.06 27.50 -11.03
#